data_AF-A0A2W6MU65-F1
#
_entry.id   AF-A0A2W6MU65-F1
#
_cell.length_a   1.000
_cell.length_b   1.000
_cell.length_c   1.000
_cell.angle_alpha   90.00
_cell.angle_beta   90.00
_cell.angle_gamma   90.00
#
_symmetry.space_group_name_H-M   'P 1'
#
loop_
_entity.id
_entity.type
_entity.pdbx_description
1 polymer ?
#
loop_
_entity_poly.entity_id
_entity_poly.type
_entity_poly.pdbx_seq_one_letter_code
_entity_poly.pdbx_strand_id
1 'polypeptide(L)'
;MKHNKSFTYKRFRAYLRIQLKNKSCSKKRFYLIIVFYYLISLSVFFLPLDVLSKYPFLKYFTDFMDFIPAIKLMETKTYAPELCKFYASYMFVVAIICFLLIARELFLYMAKGFLYPYSNKGIEKLGGIKRSTIKIILLFIMNYIVIFGTLYLYFSGSLIGYNRRESTEEHFVDSLFEMILYVDLHQVVVLSLAVLMITIGFVGLPEVIFYRRHLCKARRNNG
;
A
#
# COMPACT_ATOMS: atom_id res chain seq x y z
N MET A 1 13.83 46.93 9.17
CA MET A 1 13.21 45.61 9.50
C MET A 1 14.03 44.49 8.88
N LYS A 2 14.81 43.74 9.69
CA LYS A 2 15.63 42.61 9.21
C LYS A 2 14.72 41.44 8.84
N HIS A 3 14.75 41.07 7.57
CA HIS A 3 14.00 39.96 6.99
C HIS A 3 14.46 38.64 7.64
N ASN A 4 13.62 38.04 8.49
CA ASN A 4 13.89 36.78 9.19
C ASN A 4 13.78 35.60 8.19
N LYS A 5 14.77 35.43 7.31
CA LYS A 5 14.75 34.42 6.22
C LYS A 5 15.43 33.11 6.61
N SER A 6 14.65 32.03 6.64
CA SER A 6 15.01 30.68 6.17
C SER A 6 16.01 29.79 6.93
N PHE A 7 16.37 30.09 8.18
CA PHE A 7 17.28 29.22 8.95
C PHE A 7 16.67 27.87 9.39
N THR A 8 15.34 27.82 9.56
CA THR A 8 14.62 26.66 10.08
C THR A 8 14.65 25.45 9.14
N TYR A 9 14.45 25.67 7.83
CA TYR A 9 14.41 24.57 6.84
C TYR A 9 15.78 23.89 6.66
N LYS A 10 16.88 24.67 6.58
CA LYS A 10 18.23 24.12 6.42
C LYS A 10 18.66 23.30 7.65
N ARG A 11 18.35 23.78 8.86
CA ARG A 11 18.60 23.06 10.12
C ARG A 11 17.77 21.77 10.20
N PHE A 12 16.47 21.83 9.88
CA PHE A 12 15.60 20.65 9.85
C PHE A 12 16.10 19.59 8.86
N ARG A 13 16.53 20.01 7.66
CA ARG A 13 17.11 19.11 6.66
C ARG A 13 18.41 18.45 7.15
N ALA A 14 19.28 19.20 7.83
CA ALA A 14 20.52 18.66 8.41
C ALA A 14 20.23 17.66 9.54
N TYR A 15 19.27 17.97 10.41
CA TYR A 15 18.79 17.07 11.46
C TYR A 15 18.27 15.75 10.89
N LEU A 16 17.39 15.82 9.87
CA LEU A 16 16.86 14.64 9.19
C LEU A 16 17.97 13.79 8.54
N ARG A 17 18.99 14.39 7.94
CA ARG A 17 20.14 13.64 7.41
C ARG A 17 20.85 12.84 8.49
N ILE A 18 21.10 13.43 9.65
CA ILE A 18 21.80 12.77 10.76
C ILE A 18 20.95 11.60 11.29
N GLN A 19 19.66 11.84 11.54
CA GLN A 19 18.69 10.83 11.96
C GLN A 19 18.57 9.66 10.96
N LEU A 20 18.57 9.96 9.66
CA LEU A 20 18.41 8.96 8.60
C LEU A 20 19.72 8.30 8.17
N LYS A 21 20.90 8.84 8.52
CA LYS A 21 22.21 8.32 8.10
C LYS A 21 22.33 6.81 8.37
N ASN A 22 21.95 6.39 9.57
CA ASN A 22 22.09 5.00 10.03
C ASN A 22 20.87 4.11 9.71
N LYS A 23 19.74 4.67 9.25
CA LYS A 23 18.54 3.88 8.91
C LYS A 23 18.55 3.48 7.44
N SER A 24 19.05 2.30 7.10
CA SER A 24 18.94 1.78 5.73
C SER A 24 17.59 1.10 5.50
N CYS A 25 16.92 1.47 4.40
CA CYS A 25 15.88 0.63 3.82
C CYS A 25 16.52 -0.69 3.39
N SER A 26 16.00 -1.82 3.89
CA SER A 26 16.55 -3.14 3.62
C SER A 26 15.55 -4.00 2.87
N LYS A 27 15.95 -4.51 1.71
CA LYS A 27 15.14 -5.47 0.93
C LYS A 27 14.73 -6.68 1.79
N LYS A 28 15.61 -7.13 2.70
CA LYS A 28 15.32 -8.24 3.62
C LYS A 28 14.10 -7.95 4.50
N ARG A 29 13.91 -6.71 4.97
CA ARG A 29 12.76 -6.34 5.79
C ARG A 29 11.45 -6.38 5.02
N PHE A 30 11.45 -5.96 3.75
CA PHE A 30 10.29 -6.10 2.87
C PHE A 30 9.89 -7.55 2.70
N TYR A 31 10.84 -8.42 2.37
CA TYR A 31 10.57 -9.86 2.24
C TYR A 31 10.08 -10.46 3.56
N LEU A 32 10.66 -10.07 4.70
CA LEU A 32 10.20 -10.52 6.01
C LEU A 32 8.75 -10.10 6.30
N ILE A 33 8.33 -8.88 5.95
CA ILE A 33 6.94 -8.44 6.14
C ILE A 33 5.98 -9.26 5.29
N ILE A 34 6.35 -9.56 4.04
CA ILE A 34 5.53 -10.37 3.12
C ILE A 34 5.42 -11.82 3.63
N VAL A 35 6.55 -12.43 3.99
CA VAL A 35 6.57 -13.79 4.55
C VAL A 35 5.77 -13.85 5.85
N PHE A 36 5.91 -12.85 6.72
CA PHE A 36 5.16 -12.74 7.96
C PHE A 36 3.64 -12.68 7.73
N TYR A 37 3.19 -11.91 6.74
CA TYR A 37 1.77 -11.86 6.36
C TYR A 37 1.25 -13.24 5.95
N TYR A 38 1.96 -13.95 5.07
CA TYR A 38 1.56 -15.29 4.65
C TYR A 38 1.61 -16.32 5.79
N LEU A 39 2.56 -16.21 6.71
CA LEU A 39 2.60 -17.08 7.90
C LEU A 39 1.39 -16.85 8.81
N ILE A 40 0.95 -15.60 8.97
CA ILE A 40 -0.26 -15.27 9.73
C ILE A 40 -1.52 -15.75 9.02
N SER A 41 -1.59 -15.62 7.69
CA SER A 41 -2.71 -16.13 6.89
C SER A 41 -2.98 -17.62 7.14
N LEU A 42 -1.92 -18.42 7.29
CA LEU A 42 -2.04 -19.85 7.62
C LEU A 42 -2.67 -20.13 9.00
N SER A 43 -2.84 -19.13 9.87
CA SER A 43 -3.53 -19.28 11.16
C SER A 43 -4.96 -19.81 11.02
N VAL A 44 -5.59 -19.61 9.87
CA VAL A 44 -6.96 -20.06 9.58
C VAL A 44 -7.14 -21.57 9.80
N PHE A 45 -6.10 -22.37 9.55
CA PHE A 45 -6.17 -23.83 9.69
C PHE A 45 -6.25 -24.29 11.15
N PHE A 46 -5.87 -23.42 12.09
CA PHE A 46 -5.92 -23.71 13.52
C PHE A 46 -7.20 -23.17 14.19
N LEU A 47 -8.01 -22.40 13.46
CA LEU A 47 -9.23 -21.79 13.99
C LEU A 47 -10.42 -22.75 13.85
N PRO A 48 -11.27 -22.88 14.89
CA PRO A 48 -12.49 -23.66 14.81
C PRO A 48 -13.52 -22.97 13.89
N LEU A 49 -14.36 -23.76 13.22
CA LEU A 49 -15.43 -23.24 12.36
C LEU A 49 -16.40 -22.32 13.13
N ASP A 50 -16.76 -22.72 14.36
CA ASP A 50 -17.67 -21.99 15.25
C ASP A 50 -16.92 -21.04 16.21
N VAL A 51 -16.00 -20.25 15.67
CA VAL A 51 -15.10 -19.39 16.47
C VAL A 51 -15.86 -18.33 17.27
N LEU A 52 -16.92 -17.74 16.70
CA LEU A 52 -17.67 -16.66 17.35
C LEU A 52 -18.60 -17.21 18.42
N SER A 53 -19.14 -18.40 18.20
CA SER A 53 -19.91 -19.15 19.20
C SER A 53 -19.05 -19.59 20.39
N LYS A 54 -17.80 -20.01 20.17
CA LYS A 54 -16.87 -20.38 21.26
C LYS A 54 -16.30 -19.17 21.99
N TYR A 55 -16.12 -18.05 21.31
CA TYR A 55 -15.50 -16.84 21.84
C TYR A 55 -16.38 -15.60 21.59
N PRO A 56 -17.40 -15.38 22.44
CA PRO A 56 -18.37 -14.29 22.23
C PRO A 56 -17.75 -12.90 22.21
N PHE A 57 -16.61 -12.69 22.87
CA PHE A 57 -15.92 -11.41 22.86
C PHE A 57 -15.39 -11.02 21.46
N LEU A 58 -15.06 -12.01 20.62
CA LEU A 58 -14.64 -11.77 19.23
C LEU A 58 -15.79 -11.25 18.38
N LYS A 59 -17.03 -11.54 18.77
CA LYS A 59 -18.23 -11.05 18.08
C LYS A 59 -18.31 -9.52 18.08
N TYR A 60 -17.98 -8.88 19.20
CA TYR A 60 -17.93 -7.42 19.26
C TYR A 60 -16.91 -6.83 18.27
N PHE A 61 -15.76 -7.50 18.10
CA PHE A 61 -14.75 -7.08 17.13
C PHE A 61 -15.25 -7.27 15.69
N THR A 62 -15.86 -8.41 15.37
CA THR A 62 -16.38 -8.66 14.02
C THR A 62 -17.57 -7.77 13.67
N ASP A 63 -18.45 -7.48 14.63
CA ASP A 63 -19.60 -6.60 14.42
C ASP A 63 -19.15 -5.15 14.25
N PHE A 64 -18.07 -4.73 14.92
CA PHE A 64 -17.44 -3.45 14.61
C PHE A 64 -16.98 -3.40 13.15
N MET A 65 -16.42 -4.48 12.61
CA MET A 65 -15.89 -4.55 11.24
C MET A 65 -16.96 -4.62 10.15
N ASP A 66 -18.24 -4.75 10.50
CA ASP A 66 -19.37 -4.76 9.55
C ASP A 66 -19.55 -3.43 8.80
N PHE A 67 -18.84 -2.37 9.18
CA PHE A 67 -18.77 -1.14 8.38
C PHE A 67 -18.14 -1.35 7.00
N ILE A 68 -17.48 -2.49 6.77
CA ILE A 68 -16.91 -2.90 5.48
C ILE A 68 -17.91 -3.84 4.79
N PRO A 69 -18.71 -3.38 3.81
CA PRO A 69 -19.69 -4.21 3.10
C PRO A 69 -19.09 -5.49 2.51
N ALA A 70 -17.83 -5.43 2.11
CA ALA A 70 -17.09 -6.59 1.61
C ALA A 70 -17.06 -7.75 2.61
N ILE A 71 -16.78 -7.50 3.88
CA ILE A 71 -16.67 -8.55 4.91
C ILE A 71 -18.04 -9.20 5.12
N LYS A 72 -19.09 -8.38 5.18
CA LYS A 72 -20.47 -8.85 5.33
C LYS A 72 -20.92 -9.73 4.15
N LEU A 73 -20.52 -9.38 2.93
CA LEU A 73 -20.81 -10.20 1.74
C LEU A 73 -20.07 -11.54 1.77
N MET A 74 -18.81 -11.57 2.24
CA MET A 74 -18.04 -12.81 2.38
C MET A 74 -18.70 -13.79 3.38
N GLU A 75 -19.26 -13.28 4.48
CA GLU A 75 -20.00 -14.08 5.47
C GLU A 75 -21.22 -14.78 4.85
N THR A 76 -22.00 -14.10 4.03
CA THR A 76 -23.26 -14.65 3.51
C THR A 76 -23.12 -15.79 2.50
N LYS A 77 -21.90 -16.04 2.02
CA LYS A 77 -21.65 -16.90 0.85
C LYS A 77 -20.44 -17.81 1.06
N THR A 78 -20.38 -18.47 2.22
CA THR A 78 -19.32 -19.41 2.58
C THR A 78 -19.89 -20.56 3.40
N TYR A 79 -19.23 -21.71 3.38
CA TYR A 79 -19.62 -22.87 4.20
C TYR A 79 -19.41 -22.64 5.71
N ALA A 80 -18.56 -21.69 6.10
CA ALA A 80 -18.21 -21.39 7.49
C ALA A 80 -18.33 -19.88 7.80
N PRO A 81 -19.55 -19.35 8.00
CA PRO A 81 -19.81 -17.91 8.08
C PRO A 81 -19.12 -17.24 9.26
N GLU A 82 -19.18 -17.84 10.46
CA GLU A 82 -18.54 -17.29 11.67
C GLU A 82 -17.02 -17.17 11.50
N LEU A 83 -16.39 -18.25 11.03
CA LEU A 83 -14.97 -18.29 10.77
C LEU A 83 -14.55 -17.29 9.70
N CYS A 84 -15.30 -17.19 8.60
CA CYS A 84 -15.00 -16.26 7.52
C CYS A 84 -15.09 -14.80 7.96
N LYS A 85 -16.16 -14.44 8.69
CA LYS A 85 -16.34 -13.09 9.24
C LYS A 85 -15.16 -12.71 10.14
N PHE A 86 -14.77 -13.62 11.03
CA PHE A 86 -13.64 -13.40 11.93
C PHE A 86 -12.32 -13.31 11.16
N TYR A 87 -12.03 -14.27 10.28
CA TYR A 87 -10.78 -14.35 9.52
C TYR A 87 -10.59 -13.14 8.61
N ALA A 88 -11.62 -12.74 7.86
CA ALA A 88 -11.57 -11.57 6.98
C ALA A 88 -11.31 -10.28 7.77
N SER A 89 -11.99 -10.11 8.91
CA SER A 89 -11.80 -8.99 9.84
C SER A 89 -10.39 -8.95 10.43
N TYR A 90 -9.91 -10.10 10.89
CA TYR A 90 -8.58 -10.26 11.46
C TYR A 90 -7.48 -9.96 10.43
N MET A 91 -7.55 -10.59 9.26
CA MET A 91 -6.58 -10.41 8.19
C MET A 91 -6.58 -8.99 7.64
N PHE A 92 -7.71 -8.28 7.66
CA PHE A 92 -7.77 -6.88 7.28
C PHE A 92 -6.94 -5.99 8.23
N VAL A 93 -7.00 -6.24 9.54
CA VAL A 93 -6.17 -5.52 10.52
C VAL A 93 -4.68 -5.84 10.30
N VAL A 94 -4.35 -7.12 10.11
CA VAL A 94 -2.98 -7.56 9.82
C VAL A 94 -2.46 -6.91 8.53
N ALA A 95 -3.28 -6.87 7.49
CA ALA A 95 -3.02 -6.21 6.21
C ALA A 95 -2.68 -4.72 6.41
N ILE A 96 -3.46 -3.99 7.21
CA ILE A 96 -3.17 -2.58 7.55
C ILE A 96 -1.83 -2.43 8.28
N ILE A 97 -1.53 -3.30 9.24
CA ILE A 97 -0.26 -3.25 9.98
C ILE A 97 0.92 -3.49 9.01
N CYS A 98 0.84 -4.52 8.17
CA CYS A 98 1.84 -4.81 7.14
C CYS A 98 2.00 -3.64 6.16
N PHE A 99 0.90 -3.01 5.74
CA PHE A 99 0.90 -1.82 4.92
C PHE A 99 1.66 -0.66 5.55
N LEU A 100 1.40 -0.36 6.83
CA LEU A 100 2.08 0.71 7.56
C LEU A 100 3.59 0.45 7.68
N LEU A 101 3.99 -0.81 7.89
CA LEU A 101 5.40 -1.20 7.94
C LEU A 101 6.07 -1.01 6.57
N ILE A 102 5.41 -1.41 5.49
CA ILE A 102 5.88 -1.20 4.12
C ILE A 102 5.96 0.30 3.80
N ALA A 103 4.91 1.06 4.09
CA ALA A 103 4.84 2.49 3.88
C ALA A 103 5.96 3.24 4.63
N ARG A 104 6.29 2.79 5.85
CA ARG A 104 7.43 3.30 6.62
C ARG A 104 8.76 3.06 5.92
N GLU A 105 9.02 1.84 5.43
CA GLU A 105 10.28 1.53 4.74
C GLU A 105 10.39 2.29 3.39
N LEU A 106 9.27 2.45 2.67
CA LEU A 106 9.19 3.30 1.47
C LEU A 106 9.46 4.77 1.81
N PHE A 107 8.88 5.28 2.89
CA PHE A 107 9.11 6.63 3.35
C PHE A 107 10.58 6.87 3.72
N LEU A 108 11.25 5.91 4.37
CA LEU A 108 12.68 6.00 4.68
C LEU A 108 13.54 6.01 3.41
N TYR A 109 13.21 5.16 2.43
CA TYR A 109 13.87 5.16 1.13
C TYR A 109 13.72 6.51 0.42
N MET A 110 12.51 7.04 0.41
CA MET A 110 12.18 8.35 -0.18
C MET A 110 12.92 9.49 0.52
N ALA A 111 12.83 9.58 1.85
CA ALA A 111 13.45 10.65 2.62
C ALA A 111 14.96 10.72 2.34
N LYS A 112 15.63 9.56 2.23
CA LYS A 112 17.04 9.48 1.80
C LYS A 112 17.26 10.04 0.40
N GLY A 113 16.43 9.66 -0.58
CA GLY A 113 16.52 10.19 -1.95
C GLY A 113 16.37 11.71 -2.03
N PHE A 114 15.48 12.32 -1.23
CA PHE A 114 15.33 13.78 -1.17
C PHE A 114 16.48 14.49 -0.43
N LEU A 115 17.05 13.84 0.60
CA LEU A 115 18.07 14.42 1.46
C LEU A 115 19.48 14.37 0.85
N TYR A 116 19.78 13.31 0.11
CA TYR A 116 21.02 13.09 -0.64
C TYR A 116 20.75 13.28 -2.13
N PRO A 117 21.02 14.47 -2.71
CA PRO A 117 20.91 14.64 -4.15
C PRO A 117 21.84 13.65 -4.85
N TYR A 118 21.39 13.09 -5.98
CA TYR A 118 22.19 12.22 -6.84
C TYR A 118 23.60 12.80 -7.05
N SER A 119 24.62 11.96 -6.95
CA SER A 119 25.96 12.28 -7.45
C SER A 119 25.85 12.80 -8.88
N ASN A 120 26.69 13.77 -9.28
CA ASN A 120 26.72 14.29 -10.65
C ASN A 120 26.79 13.16 -11.71
N LYS A 121 27.44 12.02 -11.38
CA LYS A 121 27.47 10.82 -12.24
C LYS A 121 26.11 10.13 -12.44
N GLY A 122 25.21 10.20 -11.46
CA GLY A 122 23.84 9.69 -11.58
C GLY A 122 22.96 10.60 -12.44
N ILE A 123 23.21 11.92 -12.35
CA ILE A 123 22.51 12.93 -13.15
C ILE A 123 22.87 12.80 -14.64
N GLU A 124 24.13 12.49 -14.98
CA GLU A 124 24.54 12.21 -16.37
C GLU A 124 23.87 10.95 -16.94
N LYS A 125 23.73 9.88 -16.16
CA LYS A 125 23.01 8.66 -16.58
C LYS A 125 21.51 8.88 -16.76
N LEU A 126 20.90 9.75 -15.96
CA LEU A 126 19.47 10.11 -16.08
C LEU A 126 19.21 11.19 -17.15
N GLY A 127 20.21 12.01 -17.48
CA GLY A 127 20.12 13.12 -18.45
C GLY A 127 19.81 12.70 -19.89
N GLY A 128 19.84 11.40 -20.20
CA GLY A 128 19.42 10.85 -21.48
C GLY A 128 17.91 10.56 -21.60
N ILE A 129 17.15 10.52 -20.49
CA ILE A 129 15.72 10.20 -20.53
C ILE A 129 14.91 11.49 -20.64
N LYS A 130 14.67 11.93 -21.87
CA LYS A 130 13.72 13.01 -22.18
C LYS A 130 12.28 12.51 -22.01
N ARG A 131 11.88 12.20 -20.77
CA ARG A 131 10.50 11.80 -20.45
C ARG A 131 9.61 13.04 -20.49
N SER A 132 8.55 13.01 -21.30
CA SER A 132 7.62 14.13 -21.35
C SER A 132 6.84 14.21 -20.03
N THR A 133 6.90 15.39 -19.39
CA THR A 133 6.21 15.69 -18.13
C THR A 133 4.71 15.35 -18.20
N ILE A 134 4.09 15.54 -19.38
CA ILE A 134 2.68 15.23 -19.65
C ILE A 134 2.40 13.73 -19.54
N LYS A 135 3.26 12.85 -20.08
CA LYS A 135 3.08 11.39 -19.98
C LYS A 135 3.19 10.92 -18.53
N ILE A 136 4.05 11.55 -17.72
CA ILE A 136 4.16 11.26 -16.29
C ILE A 136 2.87 11.68 -15.58
N ILE A 137 2.38 12.90 -15.79
CA ILE A 137 1.14 13.37 -15.16
C ILE A 137 -0.06 12.47 -15.53
N LEU A 138 -0.18 12.08 -16.81
CA LEU A 138 -1.22 11.15 -17.26
C LEU A 138 -1.11 9.78 -16.57
N LEU A 139 0.10 9.24 -16.42
CA LEU A 139 0.33 7.99 -15.70
C LEU A 139 -0.14 8.09 -14.24
N PHE A 140 0.09 9.23 -13.58
CA PHE A 140 -0.38 9.47 -12.21
C PHE A 140 -1.90 9.50 -12.11
N ILE A 141 -2.57 10.21 -13.02
CA ILE A 141 -4.03 10.29 -13.06
C ILE A 141 -4.64 8.90 -13.30
N MET A 142 -4.11 8.15 -14.27
CA MET A 142 -4.57 6.79 -14.56
C MET A 142 -4.37 5.86 -13.36
N ASN A 143 -3.22 5.92 -12.69
CA ASN A 143 -3.01 5.16 -11.46
C ASN A 143 -4.01 5.56 -10.37
N TYR A 144 -4.22 6.86 -10.14
CA TYR A 144 -5.19 7.33 -9.16
C TYR A 144 -6.59 6.76 -9.42
N ILE A 145 -7.06 6.81 -10.67
CA ILE A 145 -8.37 6.26 -11.07
C ILE A 145 -8.43 4.75 -10.81
N VAL A 146 -7.40 4.00 -11.21
CA VAL A 146 -7.36 2.54 -11.01
C VAL A 146 -7.41 2.20 -9.52
N ILE A 147 -6.61 2.86 -8.68
CA ILE A 147 -6.58 2.58 -7.24
C ILE A 147 -7.89 2.94 -6.55
N PHE A 148 -8.42 4.15 -6.77
CA PHE A 148 -9.68 4.55 -6.16
C PHE A 148 -10.84 3.69 -6.66
N GLY A 149 -10.84 3.33 -7.94
CA GLY A 149 -11.81 2.39 -8.51
C GLY A 149 -11.73 1.01 -7.84
N THR A 150 -10.54 0.43 -7.70
CA THR A 150 -10.39 -0.89 -7.05
C THR A 150 -10.72 -0.85 -5.56
N LEU A 151 -10.32 0.21 -4.84
CA LEU A 151 -10.70 0.41 -3.44
C LEU A 151 -12.22 0.51 -3.30
N TYR A 152 -12.85 1.31 -4.14
CA TYR A 152 -14.31 1.46 -4.15
C TYR A 152 -15.00 0.12 -4.40
N LEU A 153 -14.59 -0.62 -5.44
CA LEU A 153 -15.16 -1.92 -5.78
C LEU A 153 -14.92 -2.98 -4.69
N TYR A 154 -13.81 -2.89 -3.94
CA TYR A 154 -13.56 -3.75 -2.78
C TYR A 154 -14.48 -3.37 -1.62
N PHE A 155 -14.49 -2.10 -1.20
CA PHE A 155 -15.30 -1.67 -0.06
C PHE A 155 -16.80 -1.78 -0.33
N SER A 156 -17.27 -1.57 -1.56
CA SER A 156 -18.66 -1.80 -1.96
C SER A 156 -19.03 -3.29 -1.99
N GLY A 157 -18.03 -4.18 -1.93
CA GLY A 157 -18.20 -5.62 -2.08
C GLY A 157 -18.55 -6.05 -3.51
N SER A 158 -18.48 -5.17 -4.49
CA SER A 158 -18.80 -5.48 -5.90
C SER A 158 -17.80 -6.46 -6.54
N LEU A 159 -16.59 -6.57 -6.01
CA LEU A 159 -15.62 -7.59 -6.43
C LEU A 159 -15.92 -8.98 -5.86
N ILE A 160 -16.82 -9.07 -4.87
CA ILE A 160 -17.11 -10.31 -4.16
C ILE A 160 -18.24 -11.05 -4.89
N GLY A 161 -17.99 -12.29 -5.30
CA GLY A 161 -18.92 -13.12 -6.06
C GLY A 161 -18.94 -12.87 -7.58
N TYR A 162 -18.18 -11.91 -8.12
CA TYR A 162 -18.25 -11.54 -9.54
C TYR A 162 -17.75 -12.63 -10.51
N ASN A 163 -16.76 -13.44 -10.12
CA ASN A 163 -16.12 -14.43 -11.00
C ASN A 163 -16.65 -15.86 -10.88
N ARG A 164 -17.44 -16.19 -9.85
CA ARG A 164 -17.97 -17.54 -9.64
C ARG A 164 -19.42 -17.53 -10.09
N ARG A 165 -19.61 -17.86 -11.37
CA ARG A 165 -20.88 -18.10 -12.09
C ARG A 165 -22.13 -17.71 -11.28
N GLU A 166 -22.67 -16.55 -11.62
CA GLU A 166 -24.06 -16.19 -11.36
C GLU A 166 -24.95 -17.43 -11.64
N SER A 167 -25.54 -18.02 -10.59
CA SER A 167 -26.78 -18.83 -10.58
C SER A 167 -26.76 -20.25 -10.01
N THR A 168 -25.63 -20.91 -9.67
CA THR A 168 -25.73 -22.37 -9.36
C THR A 168 -25.05 -22.88 -8.08
N GLU A 169 -24.10 -22.17 -7.46
CA GLU A 169 -23.43 -22.65 -6.24
C GLU A 169 -23.92 -21.89 -4.98
N GLU A 170 -24.31 -22.63 -3.93
CA GLU A 170 -24.81 -22.07 -2.66
C GLU A 170 -23.73 -21.29 -1.88
N HIS A 171 -22.45 -21.59 -2.13
CA HIS A 171 -21.30 -21.01 -1.46
C HIS A 171 -20.22 -20.54 -2.47
N PHE A 172 -19.57 -19.41 -2.20
CA PHE A 172 -18.45 -18.88 -3.00
C PHE A 172 -17.08 -19.36 -2.52
N VAL A 173 -17.02 -19.94 -1.33
CA VAL A 173 -15.81 -20.45 -0.69
C VAL A 173 -16.20 -21.80 -0.11
N ASP A 174 -15.58 -22.87 -0.62
CA ASP A 174 -15.96 -24.26 -0.31
C ASP A 174 -14.92 -24.98 0.58
N SER A 175 -13.77 -24.35 0.83
CA SER A 175 -12.72 -24.90 1.69
C SER A 175 -11.95 -23.82 2.43
N LEU A 176 -11.23 -24.20 3.50
CA LEU A 176 -10.33 -23.29 4.22
C LEU A 176 -9.26 -22.69 3.29
N PHE A 177 -8.74 -23.48 2.35
CA PHE A 177 -7.73 -23.03 1.39
C PHE A 177 -8.29 -21.99 0.41
N GLU A 178 -9.50 -22.22 -0.09
CA GLU A 178 -10.20 -21.20 -0.89
C GLU A 178 -10.46 -19.93 -0.10
N MET A 179 -10.74 -20.04 1.21
CA MET A 179 -10.96 -18.88 2.06
C MET A 179 -9.70 -18.02 2.18
N ILE A 180 -8.53 -18.64 2.34
CA ILE A 180 -7.23 -17.95 2.30
C ILE A 180 -7.07 -17.23 0.97
N LEU A 181 -7.17 -17.96 -0.13
CA LEU A 181 -6.96 -17.38 -1.46
C LEU A 181 -7.92 -16.23 -1.70
N TYR A 182 -9.19 -16.37 -1.33
CA TYR A 182 -10.20 -15.38 -1.61
C TYR A 182 -9.99 -14.11 -0.77
N VAL A 183 -9.87 -14.25 0.55
CA VAL A 183 -9.67 -13.11 1.46
C VAL A 183 -8.33 -12.43 1.19
N ASP A 184 -7.26 -13.20 1.09
CA ASP A 184 -5.91 -12.67 0.92
C ASP A 184 -5.72 -12.08 -0.48
N LEU A 185 -6.24 -12.69 -1.55
CA LEU A 185 -6.09 -12.13 -2.90
C LEU A 185 -6.72 -10.74 -2.97
N HIS A 186 -7.94 -10.57 -2.47
CA HIS A 186 -8.59 -9.26 -2.49
C HIS A 186 -7.83 -8.23 -1.61
N GLN A 187 -7.40 -8.62 -0.41
CA GLN A 187 -6.66 -7.71 0.48
C GLN A 187 -5.26 -7.37 -0.04
N VAL A 188 -4.50 -8.35 -0.54
CA VAL A 188 -3.15 -8.17 -1.10
C VAL A 188 -3.18 -7.37 -2.40
N VAL A 189 -4.18 -7.57 -3.26
CA VAL A 189 -4.35 -6.74 -4.47
C VAL A 189 -4.55 -5.27 -4.08
N VAL A 190 -5.43 -4.99 -3.12
CA VAL A 190 -5.65 -3.63 -2.61
C VAL A 190 -4.36 -3.03 -2.02
N LEU A 191 -3.65 -3.79 -1.19
CA LEU A 191 -2.40 -3.34 -0.58
C LEU A 191 -1.27 -3.07 -1.59
N SER A 192 -1.09 -3.97 -2.55
CA SER A 192 -0.05 -3.87 -3.57
C SER A 192 -0.27 -2.66 -4.49
N LEU A 193 -1.52 -2.40 -4.85
CA LEU A 193 -1.94 -1.22 -5.59
C LEU A 193 -1.68 0.08 -4.81
N ALA A 194 -1.98 0.10 -3.51
CA ALA A 194 -1.68 1.25 -2.65
C ALA A 194 -0.16 1.52 -2.52
N VAL A 195 0.66 0.47 -2.44
CA VAL A 195 2.13 0.56 -2.46
C VAL A 195 2.64 1.09 -3.80
N LEU A 196 2.03 0.67 -4.91
CA LEU A 196 2.36 1.12 -6.25
C LEU A 196 2.06 2.62 -6.43
N MET A 197 0.97 3.14 -5.84
CA MET A 197 0.70 4.58 -5.77
C MET A 197 1.80 5.35 -5.04
N ILE A 198 2.25 4.85 -3.89
CA ILE A 198 3.31 5.51 -3.12
C ILE A 198 4.61 5.49 -3.94
N THR A 199 4.95 4.39 -4.59
CA THR A 199 6.20 4.32 -5.38
C THR A 199 6.15 5.21 -6.63
N ILE A 200 5.11 5.14 -7.46
CA ILE A 200 4.98 6.00 -8.65
C ILE A 200 4.83 7.47 -8.24
N GLY A 201 3.96 7.71 -7.25
CA GLY A 201 3.68 8.98 -6.60
C GLY A 201 4.95 9.76 -6.26
N PHE A 202 5.81 9.10 -5.49
CA PHE A 202 6.94 9.74 -4.85
C PHE A 202 8.28 9.50 -5.56
N VAL A 203 8.39 8.61 -6.55
CA VAL A 203 9.56 8.56 -7.45
C VAL A 203 9.39 9.56 -8.60
N GLY A 204 8.20 9.63 -9.20
CA GLY A 204 7.96 10.50 -10.36
C GLY A 204 8.00 12.00 -10.04
N LEU A 205 7.44 12.42 -8.89
CA LEU A 205 7.38 13.84 -8.49
C LEU A 205 8.75 14.49 -8.25
N PRO A 206 9.66 13.93 -7.43
CA PRO A 206 11.00 14.49 -7.25
C PRO A 206 11.82 14.49 -8.53
N GLU A 207 11.74 13.46 -9.37
CA GLU A 207 12.43 13.44 -10.65
C GLU A 207 11.97 14.59 -11.54
N VAL A 208 10.65 14.81 -11.66
CA VAL A 208 10.08 15.93 -12.43
C VAL A 208 10.48 17.30 -11.86
N ILE A 209 10.38 17.47 -10.53
CA ILE A 209 10.73 18.73 -9.86
C ILE A 209 12.24 19.02 -9.99
N PHE A 210 13.08 18.00 -9.85
CA PHE A 210 14.53 18.11 -9.97
C PHE A 210 14.95 18.45 -11.41
N TYR A 211 14.40 17.75 -12.41
CA TYR A 211 14.66 18.02 -13.83
C TYR A 211 14.25 19.44 -14.22
N ARG A 212 13.08 19.90 -13.75
CA ARG A 212 12.59 21.26 -14.02
C ARG A 212 13.51 22.33 -13.43
N ARG A 213 14.01 22.13 -12.20
CA ARG A 213 14.98 23.07 -11.58
C ARG A 213 16.31 23.09 -12.31
N HIS A 214 16.80 21.94 -12.78
CA HIS A 214 18.07 21.86 -13.51
C HIS A 214 17.99 22.52 -14.89
N LEU A 215 16.91 22.26 -15.64
CA LEU A 215 16.63 22.92 -16.92
C LEU A 215 16.50 24.45 -16.77
N CYS A 216 15.80 24.93 -15.73
CA CYS A 216 15.71 26.36 -15.45
C CYS A 216 17.06 26.99 -15.12
N LYS A 217 17.98 26.25 -14.48
CA LYS A 217 19.32 26.74 -14.13
C LYS A 217 20.26 26.75 -15.34
N ALA A 218 20.21 25.72 -16.19
CA ALA A 218 20.97 25.66 -17.45
C ALA A 218 20.54 26.77 -18.43
N ARG A 219 19.23 27.03 -18.54
CA ARG A 219 18.69 28.11 -19.38
C ARG A 219 19.09 29.52 -18.90
N ARG A 220 19.37 29.68 -17.60
CA ARG A 220 19.85 30.93 -16.98
C ARG A 220 21.35 31.15 -17.10
N ASN A 221 22.13 30.11 -17.36
CA ASN A 221 23.57 30.20 -17.54
C ASN A 221 23.97 30.34 -19.02
N ASN A 222 23.05 30.02 -19.94
CA ASN A 222 23.27 30.05 -21.40
C ASN A 222 22.55 31.23 -22.10
N GLY A 223 22.03 32.20 -21.34
CA GLY A 223 21.45 33.44 -21.84
C GLY A 223 21.84 34.57 -20.91
#